data_AF-F8E743-F1
#
_entry.id   AF-F8E743-F1
#
_cell.length_a   1.000
_cell.length_b   1.000
_cell.length_c   1.000
_cell.angle_alpha   90.00
_cell.angle_beta   90.00
_cell.angle_gamma   90.00
#
_symmetry.space_group_name_H-M   'P 1'
#
loop_
_entity.id
_entity.type
_entity.pdbx_description
1 polymer ?
#
loop_
_entity_poly.entity_id
_entity_poly.type
_entity_poly.pdbx_seq_one_letter_code
_entity_poly.pdbx_strand_id
1 'polypeptide(L)'
;MIKFENVSKAYEENNVVKNLSFEVKKGEICVLIGPSGCGKSTTLKMINRLVEPTEGAVRIDGKKVRDFKPEILRRRIGYVIQNIGLFPHLTVKENISVVPKLLKWDKNRIDQRVSELMDLMGMQESQFLKKHPSELSGGQAQRVGVARALAANPDIVLMDEPFGALDPITKSSLQNEILRLQKKVQKTIVFVTHDIDEAVKLADRIAVMNEGSLVAYDRPESILNNKENEFIKKFVGFDRALKKLTRMYVEDFIKPYKSVKISDSSELIKREMENEIFVWVVDDNGNFKGWLNNDDSIDFTEHIESFIVKDIENFQVSPDCSLKDALSVMMSENVVTLPVVDNGKLIGEIRLSDIVGNEKNN
;
A
#
# COMPACT_ATOMS: atom_id res chain seq x y z
N MET A 1 -3.38 21.30 2.69
CA MET A 1 -4.17 21.03 3.91
C MET A 1 -5.64 21.08 3.54
N ILE A 2 -6.41 20.03 3.85
CA ILE A 2 -7.86 19.95 3.59
C ILE A 2 -8.59 19.96 4.93
N LYS A 3 -9.59 20.82 5.08
CA LYS A 3 -10.33 20.94 6.35
C LYS A 3 -11.84 20.92 6.12
N PHE A 4 -12.54 20.08 6.86
CA PHE A 4 -14.00 20.06 6.96
C PHE A 4 -14.40 20.82 8.24
N GLU A 5 -15.29 21.80 8.09
CA GLU A 5 -15.81 22.63 9.19
C GLU A 5 -17.33 22.49 9.27
N ASN A 6 -17.80 21.61 10.14
CA ASN A 6 -19.22 21.33 10.44
C ASN A 6 -20.03 21.04 9.17
N VAL A 7 -19.48 20.20 8.29
CA VAL A 7 -20.02 19.98 6.95
C VAL A 7 -21.18 19.01 6.98
N SER A 8 -22.33 19.42 6.43
CA SER A 8 -23.49 18.54 6.24
C SER A 8 -23.88 18.51 4.76
N LYS A 9 -24.39 17.36 4.31
CA LYS A 9 -24.97 17.20 2.97
C LYS A 9 -26.29 16.43 3.02
N ALA A 10 -27.34 17.12 2.60
CA ALA A 10 -28.65 16.55 2.33
C ALA A 10 -28.88 16.40 0.81
N TYR A 11 -29.51 15.31 0.41
CA TYR A 11 -30.20 15.18 -0.87
C TYR A 11 -31.68 15.03 -0.58
N GLU A 12 -32.47 16.02 -0.99
CA GLU A 12 -33.88 16.12 -0.57
C GLU A 12 -33.99 16.05 0.96
N GLU A 13 -34.73 15.08 1.51
CA GLU A 13 -34.90 14.88 2.96
C GLU A 13 -33.82 13.98 3.58
N ASN A 14 -32.93 13.38 2.78
CA ASN A 14 -31.95 12.41 3.24
C ASN A 14 -30.59 13.06 3.55
N ASN A 15 -30.25 13.13 4.83
CA ASN A 15 -28.94 13.59 5.32
C ASN A 15 -27.87 12.51 5.17
N VAL A 16 -27.08 12.59 4.10
CA VAL A 16 -26.02 11.63 3.75
C VAL A 16 -24.71 11.93 4.47
N VAL A 17 -24.44 13.19 4.81
CA VAL A 17 -23.31 13.60 5.66
C VAL A 17 -23.83 14.56 6.74
N LYS A 18 -23.44 14.34 7.99
CA LYS A 18 -23.97 15.03 9.18
C LYS A 18 -22.82 15.61 10.00
N ASN A 19 -22.73 16.94 10.04
CA ASN A 19 -21.82 17.71 10.90
C ASN A 19 -20.36 17.18 10.92
N LEU A 20 -19.79 16.96 9.74
CA LEU A 20 -18.47 16.37 9.58
C LEU A 20 -17.37 17.43 9.81
N SER A 21 -16.49 17.16 10.77
CA SER A 21 -15.37 18.04 11.15
C SER A 21 -14.09 17.24 11.36
N PHE A 22 -13.11 17.43 10.48
CA PHE A 22 -11.77 16.86 10.58
C PHE A 22 -10.81 17.58 9.61
N GLU A 23 -9.51 17.30 9.73
CA GLU A 23 -8.47 17.95 8.92
C GLU A 23 -7.45 16.94 8.42
N VAL A 24 -7.22 16.93 7.10
CA VAL A 24 -6.15 16.17 6.44
C VAL A 24 -4.94 17.08 6.24
N LYS A 25 -3.81 16.70 6.85
CA LYS A 25 -2.56 17.45 6.79
C LYS A 25 -1.88 17.28 5.44
N LYS A 26 -0.99 18.20 5.10
CA LYS A 26 -0.24 18.14 3.84
C LYS A 26 0.68 16.91 3.85
N GLY A 27 0.67 16.14 2.77
CA GLY A 27 1.51 14.94 2.62
C GLY A 27 1.00 13.72 3.38
N GLU A 28 -0.19 13.81 3.98
CA GLU A 28 -0.82 12.71 4.71
C GLU A 28 -1.70 11.86 3.78
N ILE A 29 -1.71 10.55 4.00
CA ILE A 29 -2.74 9.65 3.48
C ILE A 29 -3.86 9.54 4.52
N CYS A 30 -5.00 10.17 4.22
CA CYS A 30 -6.21 10.03 5.00
C CYS A 30 -7.17 9.04 4.31
N VAL A 31 -7.50 7.95 5.00
CA VAL A 31 -8.44 6.94 4.50
C VAL A 31 -9.80 7.09 5.18
N LEU A 32 -10.87 7.21 4.40
CA LEU A 32 -12.25 7.18 4.87
C LEU A 32 -12.77 5.76 4.74
N ILE A 33 -13.19 5.17 5.86
CA ILE A 33 -13.80 3.83 5.92
C ILE A 33 -15.19 3.87 6.50
N GLY A 34 -15.97 2.83 6.22
CA GLY A 34 -17.30 2.64 6.75
C GLY A 34 -18.20 1.87 5.80
N PRO A 35 -19.44 1.57 6.20
CA PRO A 35 -20.36 0.77 5.41
C PRO A 35 -20.76 1.47 4.10
N SER A 36 -21.28 0.71 3.15
CA SER A 36 -21.87 1.28 1.94
C SER A 36 -22.97 2.29 2.29
N GLY A 37 -22.99 3.43 1.60
CA GLY A 37 -23.99 4.47 1.83
C GLY A 37 -23.71 5.43 3.01
N CYS A 38 -22.65 5.25 3.80
CA CYS A 38 -22.36 6.14 4.95
C CYS A 38 -21.82 7.54 4.59
N GLY A 39 -21.75 7.88 3.30
CA GLY A 39 -21.38 9.23 2.84
C GLY A 39 -19.93 9.43 2.37
N LYS A 40 -19.07 8.40 2.38
CA LYS A 40 -17.64 8.52 2.02
C LYS A 40 -17.38 9.16 0.65
N SER A 41 -17.98 8.63 -0.41
CA SER A 41 -17.81 9.19 -1.78
C SER A 41 -18.43 10.58 -1.90
N THR A 42 -19.49 10.87 -1.16
CA THR A 42 -20.07 12.23 -1.08
C THR A 42 -19.09 13.21 -0.43
N THR A 43 -18.44 12.80 0.67
CA THR A 43 -17.36 13.56 1.32
C THR A 43 -16.22 13.86 0.35
N LEU A 44 -15.76 12.85 -0.39
CA LEU A 44 -14.70 13.01 -1.39
C LEU A 44 -15.10 13.97 -2.53
N LYS A 45 -16.34 13.84 -3.05
CA LYS A 45 -16.90 14.71 -4.09
C LYS A 45 -17.03 16.17 -3.63
N MET A 46 -17.24 16.43 -2.34
CA MET A 46 -17.27 17.79 -1.80
C MET A 46 -15.90 18.47 -1.80
N ILE A 47 -14.80 17.72 -1.63
CA ILE A 47 -13.42 18.27 -1.75
C ILE A 47 -13.18 18.81 -3.16
N ASN A 48 -13.61 18.07 -4.18
CA ASN A 48 -13.43 18.45 -5.59
C ASN A 48 -14.55 19.35 -6.15
N ARG A 49 -15.47 19.80 -5.29
CA ARG A 49 -16.67 20.58 -5.67
C ARG A 49 -17.45 19.94 -6.83
N LEU A 50 -17.59 18.63 -6.84
CA LEU A 50 -18.58 17.95 -7.69
C LEU A 50 -19.96 18.01 -7.05
N VAL A 51 -19.99 18.06 -5.72
CA VAL A 51 -21.17 18.28 -4.90
C VAL A 51 -20.85 19.42 -3.94
N GLU A 52 -21.78 20.35 -3.75
CA GLU A 52 -21.65 21.39 -2.72
C GLU A 52 -22.26 20.92 -1.39
N PRO A 53 -21.59 21.20 -0.25
CA PRO A 53 -22.19 21.06 1.07
C PRO A 53 -23.51 21.81 1.17
N THR A 54 -24.47 21.25 1.90
CA THR A 54 -25.69 21.97 2.30
C THR A 54 -25.37 22.98 3.40
N GLU A 55 -24.51 22.57 4.35
CA GLU A 55 -24.06 23.40 5.47
C GLU A 55 -22.56 23.23 5.71
N GLY A 56 -21.98 24.16 6.47
CA GLY A 56 -20.55 24.17 6.79
C GLY A 56 -19.67 24.57 5.61
N ALA A 57 -18.38 24.25 5.71
CA ALA A 57 -17.42 24.55 4.65
C ALA A 57 -16.32 23.50 4.53
N VAL A 58 -15.95 23.19 3.28
CA VAL A 58 -14.70 22.50 2.97
C VAL A 58 -13.66 23.55 2.54
N ARG A 59 -12.46 23.47 3.11
CA ARG A 59 -11.33 24.35 2.78
C ARG A 59 -10.15 23.57 2.24
N ILE A 60 -9.47 24.16 1.27
CA ILE A 60 -8.17 23.72 0.78
C ILE A 60 -7.20 24.88 0.95
N ASP A 61 -6.11 24.64 1.69
CA ASP A 61 -5.07 25.63 2.00
C ASP A 61 -5.66 26.94 2.55
N GLY A 62 -6.60 26.80 3.49
CA GLY A 62 -7.29 27.91 4.16
C GLY A 62 -8.42 28.56 3.34
N LYS A 63 -8.49 28.35 2.02
CA LYS A 63 -9.53 28.92 1.16
C LYS A 63 -10.73 27.97 1.01
N LYS A 64 -11.96 28.50 1.07
CA LYS A 64 -13.17 27.67 0.88
C LYS A 64 -13.20 27.14 -0.56
N VAL A 65 -13.54 25.87 -0.70
CA VAL A 65 -13.68 25.19 -1.99
C VAL A 65 -14.70 25.89 -2.91
N ARG A 66 -15.78 26.44 -2.33
CA ARG A 66 -16.82 27.19 -3.05
C ARG A 66 -16.31 28.48 -3.73
N ASP A 67 -15.20 29.03 -3.24
CA ASP A 67 -14.61 30.28 -3.75
C ASP A 67 -13.67 30.05 -4.97
N PHE A 68 -13.45 28.79 -5.36
CA PHE A 68 -12.71 28.45 -6.57
C PHE A 68 -13.67 28.21 -7.73
N LYS A 69 -13.30 28.65 -8.95
CA LYS A 69 -13.98 28.15 -10.14
C LYS A 69 -13.85 26.62 -10.24
N PRO A 70 -14.95 25.85 -10.41
CA PRO A 70 -14.92 24.39 -10.33
C PRO A 70 -13.89 23.75 -11.27
N GLU A 71 -13.78 24.21 -12.50
CA GLU A 71 -12.84 23.70 -13.49
C GLU A 71 -11.37 23.97 -13.14
N ILE A 72 -11.08 25.09 -12.47
CA ILE A 72 -9.73 25.42 -12.01
C ILE A 72 -9.35 24.55 -10.82
N LEU A 73 -10.29 24.34 -9.89
CA LEU A 73 -10.07 23.46 -8.75
C LEU A 73 -9.81 22.02 -9.19
N ARG A 74 -10.68 21.48 -10.07
CA ARG A 74 -10.60 20.10 -10.54
C ARG A 74 -9.32 19.79 -11.32
N ARG A 75 -8.74 20.78 -12.02
CA ARG A 75 -7.45 20.60 -12.71
C ARG A 75 -6.24 20.58 -11.76
N ARG A 76 -6.39 21.08 -10.52
CA ARG A 76 -5.34 21.09 -9.49
C ARG A 76 -5.37 19.84 -8.60
N ILE A 77 -6.44 19.06 -8.69
CA ILE A 77 -6.67 17.85 -7.88
C ILE A 77 -6.63 16.64 -8.80
N GLY A 78 -5.77 15.68 -8.49
CA GLY A 78 -5.83 14.37 -9.13
C GLY A 78 -7.05 13.62 -8.61
N TYR A 79 -7.86 13.04 -9.49
CA TYR A 79 -9.02 12.26 -9.05
C TYR A 79 -9.05 10.90 -9.74
N VAL A 80 -8.85 9.85 -8.95
CA VAL A 80 -9.10 8.46 -9.33
C VAL A 80 -10.55 8.14 -8.98
N ILE A 81 -11.40 8.09 -9.99
CA ILE A 81 -12.83 7.82 -9.84
C ILE A 81 -13.11 6.31 -9.79
N GLN A 82 -14.25 5.96 -9.21
CA GLN A 82 -14.79 4.61 -9.24
C GLN A 82 -14.92 4.13 -10.70
N ASN A 83 -14.57 2.86 -10.97
CA ASN A 83 -14.56 2.22 -12.29
C ASN A 83 -13.52 2.74 -13.31
N ILE A 84 -12.34 3.19 -12.84
CA ILE A 84 -11.17 3.64 -13.61
C ILE A 84 -11.42 4.95 -14.40
N GLY A 85 -12.52 5.03 -15.14
CA GLY A 85 -12.99 6.22 -15.83
C GLY A 85 -12.12 6.66 -17.00
N LEU A 86 -11.41 5.75 -17.67
CA LEU A 86 -10.64 6.07 -18.88
C LEU A 86 -11.58 6.44 -20.04
N PHE A 87 -11.12 7.31 -20.91
CA PHE A 87 -11.80 7.62 -22.16
C PHE A 87 -11.54 6.48 -23.15
N PRO A 88 -12.59 5.73 -23.59
CA PRO A 88 -12.41 4.50 -24.36
C PRO A 88 -11.85 4.74 -25.77
N HIS A 89 -12.13 5.90 -26.35
CA HIS A 89 -11.65 6.30 -27.68
C HIS A 89 -10.24 6.89 -27.67
N LEU A 90 -9.64 7.08 -26.50
CA LEU A 90 -8.27 7.60 -26.35
C LEU A 90 -7.32 6.45 -26.03
N THR A 91 -6.10 6.53 -26.55
CA THR A 91 -5.00 5.64 -26.16
C THR A 91 -4.58 5.87 -24.70
N VAL A 92 -3.73 4.99 -24.15
CA VAL A 92 -3.11 5.17 -22.82
C VAL A 92 -2.38 6.51 -22.74
N LYS A 93 -1.53 6.82 -23.73
CA LYS A 93 -0.81 8.09 -23.79
C LYS A 93 -1.76 9.28 -23.72
N GLU A 94 -2.84 9.23 -24.50
CA GLU A 94 -3.81 10.32 -24.58
C GLU A 94 -4.63 10.47 -23.30
N ASN A 95 -5.00 9.34 -22.67
CA ASN A 95 -5.66 9.33 -21.37
C ASN A 95 -4.81 10.03 -20.31
N ILE A 96 -3.53 9.66 -20.19
CA ILE A 96 -2.60 10.28 -19.22
C ILE A 96 -2.41 11.77 -19.55
N SER A 97 -2.37 12.12 -20.84
CA SER A 97 -2.11 13.49 -21.30
C SER A 97 -3.29 14.47 -21.16
N VAL A 98 -4.50 14.00 -20.82
CA VAL A 98 -5.72 14.86 -20.85
C VAL A 98 -5.56 16.13 -20.00
N VAL A 99 -5.19 15.99 -18.72
CA VAL A 99 -5.09 17.15 -17.82
C VAL A 99 -3.92 18.07 -18.20
N PRO A 100 -2.70 17.57 -18.49
CA PRO A 100 -1.61 18.39 -19.03
C PRO A 100 -1.99 19.19 -20.28
N LYS A 101 -2.74 18.59 -21.23
CA LYS A 101 -3.26 19.29 -22.42
C LYS A 101 -4.23 20.42 -22.04
N LEU A 102 -5.14 20.18 -21.09
CA LEU A 102 -6.07 21.22 -20.59
C LEU A 102 -5.36 22.35 -19.85
N LEU A 103 -4.19 22.07 -19.26
CA LEU A 103 -3.29 23.05 -18.66
C LEU A 103 -2.35 23.72 -19.69
N LYS A 104 -2.51 23.39 -20.98
CA LYS A 104 -1.73 23.94 -22.10
C LYS A 104 -0.22 23.73 -21.94
N TRP A 105 0.20 22.59 -21.40
CA TRP A 105 1.61 22.21 -21.39
C TRP A 105 2.09 21.96 -22.83
N ASP A 106 3.37 22.23 -23.09
CA ASP A 106 3.97 21.91 -24.38
C ASP A 106 4.11 20.39 -24.57
N LYS A 107 4.19 19.95 -25.83
CA LYS A 107 4.20 18.54 -26.19
C LYS A 107 5.39 17.78 -25.58
N ASN A 108 6.57 18.39 -25.54
CA ASN A 108 7.78 17.72 -25.03
C ASN A 108 7.65 17.45 -23.52
N ARG A 109 7.17 18.44 -22.77
CA ARG A 109 6.87 18.29 -21.34
C ARG A 109 5.83 17.22 -21.07
N ILE A 110 4.78 17.15 -21.89
CA ILE A 110 3.75 16.10 -21.77
C ILE A 110 4.36 14.72 -22.01
N ASP A 111 5.14 14.57 -23.08
CA ASP A 111 5.76 13.29 -23.45
C ASP A 111 6.73 12.81 -22.36
N GLN A 112 7.56 13.71 -21.81
CA GLN A 112 8.44 13.40 -20.69
C GLN A 112 7.67 13.00 -19.44
N ARG A 113 6.58 13.72 -19.11
CA ARG A 113 5.76 13.40 -17.94
C ARG A 113 5.02 12.07 -18.09
N VAL A 114 4.55 11.74 -19.28
CA VAL A 114 3.93 10.45 -19.57
C VAL A 114 4.95 9.33 -19.39
N SER A 115 6.16 9.50 -19.93
CA SER A 115 7.25 8.53 -19.77
C SER A 115 7.60 8.27 -18.31
N GLU A 116 7.79 9.35 -17.53
CA GLU A 116 8.03 9.28 -16.09
C GLU A 116 6.92 8.49 -15.37
N LEU A 117 5.64 8.74 -15.70
CA LEU A 117 4.52 8.04 -15.08
C LEU A 117 4.41 6.58 -15.48
N MET A 118 4.79 6.23 -16.71
CA MET A 118 4.79 4.84 -17.17
C MET A 118 5.83 4.01 -16.43
N ASP A 119 7.06 4.53 -16.30
CA ASP A 119 8.12 3.92 -15.49
C ASP A 119 7.70 3.77 -14.03
N LEU A 120 7.15 4.84 -13.46
CA LEU A 120 6.67 4.90 -12.09
C LEU A 120 5.51 3.92 -11.80
N MET A 121 4.71 3.58 -12.81
CA MET A 121 3.65 2.56 -12.74
C MET A 121 4.12 1.15 -13.15
N GLY A 122 5.41 0.96 -13.42
CA GLY A 122 5.96 -0.32 -13.88
C GLY A 122 5.38 -0.78 -15.23
N MET A 123 4.96 0.15 -16.09
CA MET A 123 4.34 -0.14 -17.38
C MET A 123 5.31 0.19 -18.52
N GLN A 124 5.67 -0.83 -19.32
CA GLN A 124 6.57 -0.63 -20.46
C GLN A 124 5.94 0.22 -21.57
N GLU A 125 6.52 1.38 -21.87
CA GLU A 125 5.97 2.32 -22.83
C GLU A 125 5.73 1.72 -24.22
N SER A 126 6.70 0.94 -24.72
CA SER A 126 6.67 0.28 -26.03
C SER A 126 5.45 -0.63 -26.20
N GLN A 127 4.98 -1.22 -25.10
CA GLN A 127 3.87 -2.17 -25.09
C GLN A 127 2.50 -1.48 -24.91
N PHE A 128 2.44 -0.40 -24.13
CA PHE A 128 1.16 0.10 -23.61
C PHE A 128 0.70 1.44 -24.20
N LEU A 129 1.61 2.35 -24.59
CA LEU A 129 1.22 3.74 -24.88
C LEU A 129 0.16 3.89 -25.99
N LYS A 130 0.17 2.98 -26.98
CA LYS A 130 -0.74 2.99 -28.14
C LYS A 130 -2.01 2.17 -27.92
N LYS A 131 -2.11 1.42 -26.83
CA LYS A 131 -3.29 0.61 -26.52
C LYS A 131 -4.46 1.49 -26.12
N HIS A 132 -5.65 1.03 -26.41
CA HIS A 132 -6.91 1.55 -25.90
C HIS A 132 -7.32 0.85 -24.60
N PRO A 133 -8.18 1.47 -23.76
CA PRO A 133 -8.64 0.87 -22.50
C PRO A 133 -9.22 -0.53 -22.62
N SER A 134 -9.86 -0.87 -23.75
CA SER A 134 -10.41 -2.20 -24.03
C SER A 134 -9.35 -3.29 -24.20
N GLU A 135 -8.09 -2.91 -24.42
CA GLU A 135 -6.96 -3.83 -24.61
C GLU A 135 -6.13 -4.01 -23.33
N LEU A 136 -6.60 -3.48 -22.21
CA LEU A 136 -5.95 -3.52 -20.90
C LEU A 136 -6.69 -4.47 -19.96
N SER A 137 -5.94 -5.17 -19.10
CA SER A 137 -6.55 -5.81 -17.93
C SER A 137 -7.09 -4.76 -16.96
N GLY A 138 -7.99 -5.15 -16.04
CA GLY A 138 -8.53 -4.24 -15.03
C GLY A 138 -7.44 -3.54 -14.20
N GLY A 139 -6.41 -4.30 -13.80
CA GLY A 139 -5.24 -3.76 -13.10
C GLY A 139 -4.44 -2.76 -13.93
N GLN A 140 -4.19 -3.06 -15.20
CA GLN A 140 -3.48 -2.16 -16.12
C GLN A 140 -4.27 -0.88 -16.35
N ALA A 141 -5.58 -0.98 -16.57
CA ALA A 141 -6.44 0.17 -16.73
C ALA A 141 -6.44 1.04 -15.45
N GLN A 142 -6.47 0.42 -14.26
CA GLN A 142 -6.38 1.13 -12.99
C GLN A 142 -5.05 1.90 -12.84
N ARG A 143 -3.91 1.28 -13.20
CA ARG A 143 -2.60 1.97 -13.24
C ARG A 143 -2.64 3.22 -14.11
N VAL A 144 -3.21 3.11 -15.31
CA VAL A 144 -3.39 4.26 -16.22
C VAL A 144 -4.31 5.32 -15.61
N GLY A 145 -5.35 4.92 -14.88
CA GLY A 145 -6.24 5.82 -14.13
C GLY A 145 -5.49 6.62 -13.05
N VAL A 146 -4.64 5.95 -12.28
CA VAL A 146 -3.76 6.57 -11.26
C VAL A 146 -2.74 7.49 -11.93
N ALA A 147 -2.06 7.04 -12.99
CA ALA A 147 -1.12 7.85 -13.75
C ALA A 147 -1.76 9.14 -14.28
N ARG A 148 -2.96 9.05 -14.86
CA ARG A 148 -3.72 10.21 -15.31
C ARG A 148 -4.04 11.18 -14.18
N ALA A 149 -4.42 10.70 -13.00
CA ALA A 149 -4.66 11.55 -11.84
C ALA A 149 -3.38 12.28 -11.39
N LEU A 150 -2.21 11.66 -11.55
CA LEU A 150 -0.90 12.24 -11.20
C LEU A 150 -0.25 13.08 -12.32
N ALA A 151 -0.80 13.06 -13.54
CA ALA A 151 -0.22 13.67 -14.73
C ALA A 151 0.07 15.17 -14.57
N ALA A 152 -0.86 15.90 -13.96
CA ALA A 152 -0.70 17.34 -13.72
C ALA A 152 0.19 17.68 -12.50
N ASN A 153 0.81 16.69 -11.87
CA ASN A 153 1.56 16.83 -10.61
C ASN A 153 0.75 17.55 -9.50
N PRO A 154 -0.48 17.09 -9.20
CA PRO A 154 -1.35 17.78 -8.24
C PRO A 154 -0.83 17.64 -6.80
N ASP A 155 -1.12 18.60 -5.93
CA ASP A 155 -0.77 18.53 -4.50
C ASP A 155 -1.73 17.65 -3.69
N ILE A 156 -2.94 17.46 -4.21
CA ILE A 156 -4.00 16.64 -3.63
C ILE A 156 -4.40 15.56 -4.63
N VAL A 157 -4.49 14.32 -4.16
CA VAL A 157 -5.03 13.19 -4.91
C VAL A 157 -6.21 12.61 -4.16
N LEU A 158 -7.33 12.48 -4.85
CA LEU A 158 -8.55 11.86 -4.34
C LEU A 158 -8.69 10.49 -4.99
N MET A 159 -9.04 9.46 -4.21
CA MET A 159 -9.25 8.11 -4.72
C MET A 159 -10.54 7.52 -4.16
N ASP A 160 -11.47 7.14 -5.03
CA ASP A 160 -12.78 6.58 -4.67
C ASP A 160 -12.82 5.09 -5.01
N GLU A 161 -12.65 4.22 -4.00
CA GLU A 161 -12.58 2.76 -4.12
C GLU A 161 -11.67 2.27 -5.27
N PRO A 162 -10.41 2.73 -5.35
CA PRO A 162 -9.55 2.48 -6.50
C PRO A 162 -9.15 1.00 -6.65
N PHE A 163 -9.42 0.15 -5.66
CA PHE A 163 -9.05 -1.27 -5.69
C PHE A 163 -10.24 -2.23 -5.65
N GLY A 164 -11.48 -1.71 -5.61
CA GLY A 164 -12.66 -2.53 -5.35
C GLY A 164 -12.91 -3.65 -6.36
N ALA A 165 -12.45 -3.49 -7.60
CA ALA A 165 -12.67 -4.44 -8.70
C ALA A 165 -11.43 -5.27 -9.07
N LEU A 166 -10.37 -5.25 -8.25
CA LEU A 166 -9.11 -5.92 -8.55
C LEU A 166 -8.99 -7.26 -7.81
N ASP A 167 -8.32 -8.22 -8.45
CA ASP A 167 -7.91 -9.44 -7.79
C ASP A 167 -6.88 -9.16 -6.67
N PRO A 168 -6.75 -10.06 -5.66
CA PRO A 168 -5.88 -9.82 -4.51
C PRO A 168 -4.41 -9.54 -4.84
N ILE A 169 -3.86 -10.20 -5.86
CA ILE A 169 -2.44 -10.07 -6.25
C ILE A 169 -2.22 -8.66 -6.82
N THR A 170 -3.04 -8.28 -7.81
CA THR A 170 -2.99 -6.96 -8.42
C THR A 170 -3.26 -5.86 -7.40
N LYS A 171 -4.24 -6.05 -6.50
CA LYS A 171 -4.56 -5.11 -5.42
C LYS A 171 -3.33 -4.87 -4.53
N SER A 172 -2.69 -5.91 -4.02
CA SER A 172 -1.53 -5.79 -3.13
C SER A 172 -0.35 -5.09 -3.82
N SER A 173 -0.08 -5.45 -5.07
CA SER A 173 0.96 -4.80 -5.88
C SER A 173 0.72 -3.29 -6.03
N LEU A 174 -0.50 -2.86 -6.37
CA LEU A 174 -0.83 -1.44 -6.50
C LEU A 174 -0.76 -0.67 -5.18
N GLN A 175 -1.18 -1.28 -4.07
CA GLN A 175 -1.05 -0.67 -2.76
C GLN A 175 0.41 -0.39 -2.41
N ASN A 176 1.29 -1.36 -2.65
CA ASN A 176 2.73 -1.22 -2.40
C ASN A 176 3.34 -0.14 -3.29
N GLU A 177 2.89 -0.05 -4.54
CA GLU A 177 3.27 1.05 -5.43
C GLU A 177 2.83 2.39 -4.88
N ILE A 178 1.56 2.59 -4.50
CA ILE A 178 1.11 3.85 -3.90
C ILE A 178 1.95 4.24 -2.68
N LEU A 179 2.29 3.30 -1.80
CA LEU A 179 3.17 3.56 -0.66
C LEU A 179 4.57 4.02 -1.11
N ARG A 180 5.17 3.34 -2.10
CA ARG A 180 6.46 3.73 -2.67
C ARG A 180 6.40 5.13 -3.30
N LEU A 181 5.32 5.45 -4.00
CA LEU A 181 5.10 6.77 -4.59
C LEU A 181 4.93 7.84 -3.54
N GLN A 182 4.18 7.55 -2.49
CA GLN A 182 3.97 8.49 -1.41
C GLN A 182 5.29 8.85 -0.72
N LYS A 183 6.17 7.86 -0.49
CA LYS A 183 7.51 8.08 0.05
C LYS A 183 8.34 9.05 -0.80
N LYS A 184 8.18 9.03 -2.13
CA LYS A 184 8.94 9.90 -3.07
C LYS A 184 8.31 11.28 -3.26
N VAL A 185 6.99 11.36 -3.37
CA VAL A 185 6.29 12.56 -3.87
C VAL A 185 5.58 13.34 -2.75
N GLN A 186 5.26 12.68 -1.63
CA GLN A 186 4.60 13.28 -0.44
C GLN A 186 3.37 14.11 -0.79
N LYS A 187 2.47 13.56 -1.63
CA LYS A 187 1.21 14.22 -1.99
C LYS A 187 0.18 14.05 -0.88
N THR A 188 -0.80 14.94 -0.79
CA THR A 188 -1.90 14.75 0.16
C THR A 188 -2.92 13.81 -0.48
N ILE A 189 -3.15 12.64 0.11
CA ILE A 189 -4.06 11.63 -0.47
C ILE A 189 -5.30 11.51 0.42
N VAL A 190 -6.48 11.62 -0.19
CA VAL A 190 -7.74 11.25 0.45
C VAL A 190 -8.30 10.04 -0.27
N PHE A 191 -8.39 8.93 0.44
CA PHE A 191 -8.68 7.63 -0.12
C PHE A 191 -9.95 7.08 0.53
N VAL A 192 -10.88 6.58 -0.27
CA VAL A 192 -12.13 5.97 0.19
C VAL A 192 -12.08 4.47 -0.06
N THR A 193 -12.40 3.69 0.97
CA THR A 193 -12.60 2.25 0.86
C THR A 193 -13.64 1.77 1.86
N HIS A 194 -14.14 0.56 1.67
CA HIS A 194 -14.91 -0.17 2.67
C HIS A 194 -14.06 -1.23 3.38
N ASP A 195 -12.81 -1.43 2.95
CA ASP A 195 -11.90 -2.45 3.45
C ASP A 195 -10.97 -1.87 4.52
N ILE A 196 -11.04 -2.40 5.74
CA ILE A 196 -10.21 -1.93 6.84
C ILE A 196 -8.74 -2.36 6.68
N ASP A 197 -8.45 -3.49 6.03
CA ASP A 197 -7.07 -3.93 5.83
C ASP A 197 -6.32 -2.94 4.91
N GLU A 198 -7.01 -2.40 3.90
CA GLU A 198 -6.48 -1.32 3.07
C GLU A 198 -6.20 -0.06 3.88
N ALA A 199 -7.15 0.33 4.74
CA ALA A 199 -7.00 1.52 5.57
C ALA A 199 -5.84 1.39 6.56
N VAL A 200 -5.71 0.23 7.21
CA VAL A 200 -4.60 -0.03 8.12
C VAL A 200 -3.28 0.01 7.36
N LYS A 201 -3.19 -0.64 6.19
CA LYS A 201 -1.95 -0.69 5.41
C LYS A 201 -1.52 0.68 4.88
N LEU A 202 -2.46 1.49 4.39
CA LEU A 202 -2.15 2.70 3.61
C LEU A 202 -2.19 3.99 4.41
N ALA A 203 -3.03 4.07 5.45
CA ALA A 203 -3.34 5.35 6.06
C ALA A 203 -2.26 5.83 7.03
N ASP A 204 -2.05 7.14 7.03
CA ASP A 204 -1.52 7.86 8.18
C ASP A 204 -2.63 8.18 9.19
N ARG A 205 -3.86 8.44 8.67
CA ARG A 205 -5.08 8.66 9.47
C ARG A 205 -6.30 7.99 8.85
N ILE A 206 -7.13 7.42 9.72
CA ILE A 206 -8.36 6.76 9.35
C ILE A 206 -9.54 7.58 9.89
N ALA A 207 -10.45 7.97 9.01
CA ALA A 207 -11.75 8.53 9.33
C ALA A 207 -12.81 7.43 9.23
N VAL A 208 -13.31 6.97 10.37
CA VAL A 208 -14.37 5.96 10.45
C VAL A 208 -15.72 6.66 10.36
N MET A 209 -16.48 6.39 9.31
CA MET A 209 -17.80 6.96 9.06
C MET A 209 -18.91 5.93 9.26
N ASN A 210 -19.98 6.33 9.96
CA ASN A 210 -21.20 5.54 10.06
C ASN A 210 -22.42 6.45 9.96
N GLU A 211 -23.40 6.07 9.14
CA GLU A 211 -24.67 6.81 8.96
C GLU A 211 -24.51 8.33 8.75
N GLY A 212 -23.50 8.71 7.97
CA GLY A 212 -23.18 10.11 7.63
C GLY A 212 -22.34 10.85 8.67
N SER A 213 -22.03 10.25 9.82
CA SER A 213 -21.31 10.89 10.92
C SER A 213 -19.90 10.31 11.08
N LEU A 214 -18.99 11.11 11.66
CA LEU A 214 -17.64 10.68 12.02
C LEU A 214 -17.67 9.96 13.37
N VAL A 215 -17.36 8.67 13.37
CA VAL A 215 -17.31 7.82 14.58
C VAL A 215 -15.95 7.93 15.27
N ALA A 216 -14.88 7.98 14.48
CA ALA A 216 -13.53 8.19 14.96
C ALA A 216 -12.63 8.79 13.88
N TYR A 217 -11.59 9.49 14.29
CA TYR A 217 -10.58 10.06 13.42
C TYR A 217 -9.21 10.02 14.09
N ASP A 218 -8.40 9.03 13.74
CA ASP A 218 -7.10 8.83 14.39
C ASP A 218 -6.15 8.00 13.52
N ARG A 219 -4.92 7.77 14.01
CA ARG A 219 -3.96 6.87 13.40
C ARG A 219 -4.46 5.41 13.41
N PRO A 220 -4.01 4.57 12.46
CA PRO A 220 -4.39 3.16 12.41
C PRO A 220 -4.22 2.42 13.74
N GLU A 221 -3.11 2.66 14.45
CA GLU A 221 -2.79 1.99 15.71
C GLU A 221 -3.83 2.32 16.80
N SER A 222 -4.26 3.58 16.88
CA SER A 222 -5.31 4.03 17.80
C SER A 222 -6.67 3.42 17.45
N ILE A 223 -7.02 3.37 16.16
CA ILE A 223 -8.28 2.75 15.71
C ILE A 223 -8.29 1.24 16.04
N LEU A 224 -7.18 0.55 15.80
CA LEU A 224 -7.02 -0.87 16.15
C LEU A 224 -7.05 -1.10 17.66
N ASN A 225 -6.58 -0.16 18.47
CA ASN A 225 -6.62 -0.27 19.93
C ASN A 225 -7.95 0.17 20.55
N ASN A 226 -8.86 0.78 19.77
CA ASN A 226 -10.15 1.20 20.28
C ASN A 226 -11.01 -0.03 20.68
N LYS A 227 -11.22 -0.16 21.98
CA LYS A 227 -12.04 -1.20 22.62
C LYS A 227 -13.25 -0.62 23.35
N GLU A 228 -13.58 0.64 23.13
CA GLU A 228 -14.74 1.27 23.77
C GLU A 228 -15.90 1.39 22.79
N ASN A 229 -15.61 1.68 21.52
CA ASN A 229 -16.63 1.85 20.50
C ASN A 229 -17.02 0.51 19.86
N GLU A 230 -18.26 0.05 20.13
CA GLU A 230 -18.80 -1.22 19.61
C GLU A 230 -18.84 -1.31 18.08
N PHE A 231 -19.11 -0.19 17.40
CA PHE A 231 -19.08 -0.16 15.94
C PHE A 231 -17.66 -0.42 15.43
N ILE A 232 -16.65 0.25 15.99
CA ILE A 232 -15.25 0.06 15.61
C ILE A 232 -14.79 -1.37 15.91
N LYS A 233 -15.17 -1.94 17.07
CA LYS A 233 -14.84 -3.34 17.39
C LYS A 233 -15.34 -4.30 16.33
N LYS A 234 -16.62 -4.20 15.96
CA LYS A 234 -17.25 -5.06 14.95
C LYS A 234 -16.62 -4.83 13.57
N PHE A 235 -16.32 -3.58 13.23
CA PHE A 235 -15.73 -3.23 11.94
C PHE A 235 -14.28 -3.72 11.79
N VAL A 236 -13.49 -3.68 12.88
CA VAL A 236 -12.10 -4.19 12.90
C VAL A 236 -12.05 -5.71 12.82
N GLY A 237 -12.97 -6.40 13.48
CA GLY A 237 -13.04 -7.86 13.50
C GLY A 237 -12.11 -8.52 14.52
N PHE A 238 -12.08 -9.85 14.49
CA PHE A 238 -11.37 -10.70 15.46
C PHE A 238 -9.86 -10.78 15.22
N ASP A 239 -9.39 -10.52 14.00
CA ASP A 239 -8.01 -10.60 13.56
C ASP A 239 -7.22 -9.30 13.78
N ARG A 240 -7.64 -8.49 14.75
CA ARG A 240 -7.01 -7.23 15.14
C ARG A 240 -5.50 -7.35 15.38
N ALA A 241 -5.05 -8.44 16.00
CA ALA A 241 -3.63 -8.72 16.23
C ALA A 241 -2.87 -8.83 14.90
N LEU A 242 -3.40 -9.58 13.93
CA LEU A 242 -2.81 -9.71 12.60
C LEU A 242 -2.79 -8.38 11.84
N LYS A 243 -3.83 -7.55 11.99
CA LYS A 243 -3.88 -6.21 11.39
C LYS A 243 -2.78 -5.29 11.94
N LYS A 244 -2.41 -5.41 13.22
CA LYS A 244 -1.29 -4.68 13.80
C LYS A 244 0.04 -5.07 13.16
N LEU A 245 0.24 -6.36 12.86
CA LEU A 245 1.45 -6.85 12.21
C LEU A 245 1.67 -6.26 10.81
N THR A 246 0.62 -5.78 10.13
CA THR A 246 0.73 -5.04 8.85
C THR A 246 1.49 -3.71 8.99
N ARG A 247 1.62 -3.18 10.23
CA ARG A 247 2.26 -1.90 10.55
C ARG A 247 3.63 -2.03 11.21
N MET A 248 4.11 -3.26 11.37
CA MET A 248 5.41 -3.58 11.95
C MET A 248 6.24 -4.20 10.83
N TYR A 249 7.49 -3.76 10.67
CA TYR A 249 8.33 -4.19 9.57
C TYR A 249 9.41 -5.15 10.03
N VAL A 250 9.82 -6.06 9.15
CA VAL A 250 10.85 -7.07 9.45
C VAL A 250 12.16 -6.42 9.88
N GLU A 251 12.52 -5.27 9.31
CA GLU A 251 13.74 -4.51 9.66
C GLU A 251 13.91 -4.22 11.15
N ASP A 252 12.82 -4.00 11.89
CA ASP A 252 12.83 -3.69 13.32
C ASP A 252 13.06 -4.93 14.20
N PHE A 253 12.97 -6.14 13.62
CA PHE A 253 12.99 -7.42 14.33
C PHE A 253 14.06 -8.39 13.84
N ILE A 254 14.98 -7.93 13.00
CA ILE A 254 16.08 -8.75 12.47
C ILE A 254 16.96 -9.26 13.63
N LYS A 255 17.24 -10.57 13.61
CA LYS A 255 18.16 -11.22 14.55
C LYS A 255 19.47 -11.62 13.88
N PRO A 256 20.55 -11.76 14.66
CA PRO A 256 21.77 -12.41 14.20
C PRO A 256 21.46 -13.83 13.71
N TYR A 257 22.23 -14.28 12.72
CA TYR A 257 22.06 -15.54 12.03
C TYR A 257 23.37 -16.32 12.01
N LYS A 258 23.29 -17.63 11.79
CA LYS A 258 24.44 -18.49 11.51
C LYS A 258 24.43 -18.89 10.04
N SER A 259 25.57 -18.78 9.37
CA SER A 259 25.68 -19.16 7.97
C SER A 259 27.03 -19.79 7.65
N VAL A 260 27.03 -20.67 6.66
CA VAL A 260 28.23 -21.23 6.01
C VAL A 260 28.27 -20.82 4.54
N LYS A 261 29.47 -20.80 3.96
CA LYS A 261 29.66 -20.58 2.52
C LYS A 261 29.62 -21.91 1.77
N ILE A 262 29.20 -21.87 0.51
CA ILE A 262 29.29 -23.03 -0.40
C ILE A 262 30.75 -23.50 -0.55
N SER A 263 31.71 -22.58 -0.46
CA SER A 263 33.14 -22.83 -0.59
C SER A 263 33.83 -23.28 0.71
N ASP A 264 33.11 -23.29 1.84
CA ASP A 264 33.69 -23.68 3.12
C ASP A 264 34.04 -25.18 3.17
N SER A 265 35.06 -25.53 3.95
CA SER A 265 35.44 -26.93 4.11
C SER A 265 34.38 -27.72 4.87
N SER A 266 34.27 -29.01 4.57
CA SER A 266 33.36 -29.94 5.26
C SER A 266 33.55 -29.95 6.78
N GLU A 267 34.79 -29.80 7.25
CA GLU A 267 35.12 -29.69 8.67
C GLU A 267 34.54 -28.42 9.31
N LEU A 268 34.60 -27.28 8.63
CA LEU A 268 34.04 -26.02 9.12
C LEU A 268 32.52 -26.10 9.19
N ILE A 269 31.89 -26.65 8.16
CA ILE A 269 30.43 -26.77 8.10
C ILE A 269 29.93 -27.69 9.21
N LYS A 270 30.56 -28.85 9.41
CA LYS A 270 30.22 -29.76 10.53
C LYS A 270 30.32 -29.05 11.87
N ARG A 271 31.37 -28.25 12.09
CA ARG A 271 31.56 -27.51 13.33
C ARG A 271 30.48 -26.45 13.57
N GLU A 272 30.12 -25.69 12.55
CA GLU A 272 29.05 -24.68 12.65
C GLU A 272 27.67 -25.32 12.88
N MET A 273 27.48 -26.55 12.39
CA MET A 273 26.24 -27.32 12.55
C MET A 273 26.14 -28.11 13.87
N GLU A 274 27.23 -28.30 14.62
CA GLU A 274 27.34 -29.26 15.74
C GLU A 274 26.30 -29.08 16.87
N ASN A 275 25.63 -27.91 16.95
CA ASN A 275 24.56 -27.64 17.90
C ASN A 275 23.35 -26.92 17.29
N GLU A 276 23.23 -26.92 15.96
CA GLU A 276 22.15 -26.25 15.26
C GLU A 276 21.23 -27.26 14.59
N ILE A 277 19.95 -26.92 14.51
CA ILE A 277 18.96 -27.73 13.77
C ILE A 277 19.14 -27.52 12.26
N PHE A 278 19.57 -26.32 11.87
CA PHE A 278 19.87 -25.97 10.49
C PHE A 278 20.90 -24.82 10.45
N VAL A 279 21.52 -24.59 9.30
CA VAL A 279 22.37 -23.42 9.06
C VAL A 279 22.07 -22.81 7.70
N TRP A 280 22.10 -21.47 7.60
CA TRP A 280 21.93 -20.79 6.32
C TRP A 280 23.15 -20.99 5.42
N VAL A 281 22.93 -21.03 4.11
CA VAL A 281 24.01 -21.15 3.13
C VAL A 281 24.07 -19.90 2.27
N VAL A 282 25.28 -19.38 2.09
CA VAL A 282 25.57 -18.23 1.23
C VAL A 282 26.66 -18.56 0.21
N ASP A 283 26.76 -17.79 -0.86
CA ASP A 283 27.95 -17.80 -1.73
C ASP A 283 29.09 -16.96 -1.15
N ASP A 284 30.23 -16.93 -1.84
CA ASP A 284 31.42 -16.15 -1.43
C ASP A 284 31.15 -14.64 -1.32
N ASN A 285 30.12 -14.14 -1.99
CA ASN A 285 29.70 -12.75 -1.98
C ASN A 285 28.64 -12.45 -0.90
N GLY A 286 28.24 -13.46 -0.12
CA GLY A 286 27.20 -13.37 0.91
C GLY A 286 25.78 -13.44 0.37
N ASN A 287 25.58 -13.81 -0.90
CA ASN A 287 24.22 -13.96 -1.42
C ASN A 287 23.60 -15.23 -0.86
N PHE A 288 22.33 -15.14 -0.46
CA PHE A 288 21.57 -16.26 0.08
C PHE A 288 21.37 -17.37 -0.96
N LYS A 289 21.60 -18.63 -0.57
CA LYS A 289 21.53 -19.81 -1.45
C LYS A 289 20.62 -20.92 -0.93
N GLY A 290 20.16 -20.84 0.31
CA GLY A 290 19.28 -21.84 0.93
C GLY A 290 19.74 -22.18 2.34
N TRP A 291 19.43 -23.39 2.80
CA TRP A 291 19.85 -23.89 4.11
C TRP A 291 20.21 -25.37 4.05
N LEU A 292 20.97 -25.81 5.06
CA LEU A 292 21.26 -27.20 5.35
C LEU A 292 20.57 -27.58 6.66
N ASN A 293 19.82 -28.68 6.67
CA ASN A 293 19.32 -29.26 7.89
C ASN A 293 20.42 -30.10 8.53
N ASN A 294 20.49 -30.14 9.86
CA ASN A 294 21.37 -31.06 10.56
C ASN A 294 20.71 -32.44 10.58
N ASP A 295 20.96 -33.22 9.53
CA ASP A 295 20.54 -34.60 9.39
C ASP A 295 21.77 -35.51 9.33
N ASP A 296 21.70 -36.66 10.00
CA ASP A 296 22.76 -37.67 10.10
C ASP A 296 23.12 -38.28 8.73
N SER A 297 22.35 -37.96 7.68
CA SER A 297 22.50 -38.43 6.30
C SER A 297 23.46 -37.61 5.43
N ILE A 298 23.97 -36.46 5.91
CA ILE A 298 24.84 -35.60 5.09
C ILE A 298 26.25 -36.19 5.00
N ASP A 299 26.57 -36.74 3.82
CA ASP A 299 27.94 -37.08 3.46
C ASP A 299 28.66 -35.86 2.87
N PHE A 300 29.39 -35.16 3.74
CA PHE A 300 30.18 -33.98 3.38
C PHE A 300 31.40 -34.27 2.48
N THR A 301 31.57 -35.50 1.98
CA THR A 301 32.50 -35.80 0.89
C THR A 301 31.91 -35.50 -0.50
N GLU A 302 30.58 -35.39 -0.62
CA GLU A 302 29.90 -34.94 -1.82
C GLU A 302 29.80 -33.41 -1.91
N HIS A 303 29.52 -32.88 -3.11
CA HIS A 303 29.33 -31.44 -3.31
C HIS A 303 28.13 -30.93 -2.51
N ILE A 304 28.36 -30.09 -1.48
CA ILE A 304 27.34 -29.51 -0.58
C ILE A 304 26.11 -28.97 -1.32
N GLU A 305 26.28 -28.48 -2.55
CA GLU A 305 25.20 -28.00 -3.41
C GLU A 305 24.04 -28.99 -3.64
N SER A 306 24.28 -30.30 -3.51
CA SER A 306 23.25 -31.35 -3.63
C SER A 306 22.33 -31.42 -2.40
N PHE A 307 22.82 -31.03 -1.22
CA PHE A 307 22.09 -31.09 0.04
C PHE A 307 21.38 -29.79 0.41
N ILE A 308 21.69 -28.69 -0.29
CA ILE A 308 21.04 -27.41 -0.05
C ILE A 308 19.56 -27.55 -0.42
N VAL A 309 18.68 -27.28 0.54
CA VAL A 309 17.26 -27.12 0.25
C VAL A 309 17.07 -25.79 -0.47
N LYS A 310 16.70 -25.88 -1.75
CA LYS A 310 16.57 -24.74 -2.67
C LYS A 310 15.10 -24.44 -2.94
N ASP A 311 14.47 -23.70 -2.04
CA ASP A 311 13.21 -22.98 -2.34
C ASP A 311 13.36 -21.49 -2.00
N ILE A 312 14.36 -20.86 -2.62
CA ILE A 312 14.83 -19.52 -2.26
C ILE A 312 13.76 -18.45 -2.53
N GLU A 313 12.95 -18.62 -3.58
CA GLU A 313 11.98 -17.59 -3.99
C GLU A 313 10.80 -17.49 -3.03
N ASN A 314 10.34 -18.61 -2.46
CA ASN A 314 9.22 -18.64 -1.51
C ASN A 314 9.67 -18.52 -0.05
N PHE A 315 10.94 -18.85 0.23
CA PHE A 315 11.46 -18.98 1.59
C PHE A 315 12.37 -17.81 2.01
N GLN A 316 11.99 -16.57 1.69
CA GLN A 316 12.74 -15.39 2.15
C GLN A 316 11.82 -14.19 2.32
N VAL A 317 12.24 -13.26 3.19
CA VAL A 317 11.56 -11.97 3.37
C VAL A 317 12.55 -10.82 3.22
N SER A 318 12.08 -9.71 2.66
CA SER A 318 12.85 -8.47 2.62
C SER A 318 12.66 -7.66 3.92
N PRO A 319 13.61 -6.79 4.28
CA PRO A 319 13.49 -5.94 5.47
C PRO A 319 12.26 -5.03 5.46
N ASP A 320 11.78 -4.62 4.27
CA ASP A 320 10.60 -3.76 4.10
C ASP A 320 9.26 -4.53 4.08
N CYS A 321 9.27 -5.86 4.21
CA CYS A 321 8.06 -6.65 4.41
C CYS A 321 7.44 -6.39 5.78
N SER A 322 6.12 -6.52 5.88
CA SER A 322 5.44 -6.46 7.18
C SER A 322 5.62 -7.77 7.95
N LEU A 323 5.48 -7.72 9.28
CA LEU A 323 5.46 -8.93 10.11
C LEU A 323 4.28 -9.84 9.76
N LYS A 324 3.19 -9.30 9.21
CA LYS A 324 2.05 -10.09 8.70
C LYS A 324 2.47 -10.93 7.49
N ASP A 325 3.24 -10.33 6.57
CA ASP A 325 3.75 -11.04 5.39
C ASP A 325 4.74 -12.14 5.80
N ALA A 326 5.67 -11.83 6.71
CA ALA A 326 6.61 -12.83 7.25
C ALA A 326 5.89 -13.99 7.95
N LEU A 327 4.88 -13.70 8.77
CA LEU A 327 4.05 -14.73 9.40
C LEU A 327 3.31 -15.58 8.37
N SER A 328 2.80 -14.97 7.30
CA SER A 328 2.12 -15.70 6.22
C SER A 328 3.07 -16.69 5.54
N VAL A 329 4.29 -16.27 5.21
CA VAL A 329 5.31 -17.15 4.61
C VAL A 329 5.67 -18.27 5.59
N MET A 330 5.90 -17.98 6.87
CA MET A 330 6.17 -18.98 7.90
C MET A 330 5.09 -20.06 7.97
N MET A 331 3.82 -19.66 7.92
CA MET A 331 2.70 -20.60 8.00
C MET A 331 2.51 -21.41 6.72
N SER A 332 2.71 -20.80 5.55
CA SER A 332 2.63 -21.47 4.24
C SER A 332 3.70 -22.55 4.10
N GLU A 333 4.93 -22.24 4.53
CA GLU A 333 6.08 -23.14 4.44
C GLU A 333 6.24 -24.04 5.67
N ASN A 334 5.36 -23.89 6.68
CA ASN A 334 5.38 -24.61 7.94
C ASN A 334 6.74 -24.52 8.67
N VAL A 335 7.28 -23.30 8.76
CA VAL A 335 8.55 -23.00 9.42
C VAL A 335 8.41 -21.94 10.49
N VAL A 336 9.36 -21.91 11.41
CA VAL A 336 9.38 -20.97 12.54
C VAL A 336 10.45 -19.89 12.41
N THR A 337 11.31 -19.97 11.39
CA THR A 337 12.38 -19.01 11.12
C THR A 337 12.48 -18.78 9.63
N LEU A 338 12.65 -17.53 9.21
CA LEU A 338 12.89 -17.14 7.82
C LEU A 338 14.18 -16.34 7.69
N PRO A 339 14.90 -16.48 6.57
CA PRO A 339 16.04 -15.63 6.25
C PRO A 339 15.54 -14.25 5.82
N VAL A 340 16.21 -13.21 6.30
CA VAL A 340 15.99 -11.83 5.88
C VAL A 340 17.03 -11.47 4.83
N VAL A 341 16.57 -11.18 3.62
CA VAL A 341 17.42 -10.99 2.44
C VAL A 341 17.21 -9.60 1.85
N ASP A 342 18.29 -8.86 1.65
CA ASP A 342 18.28 -7.57 0.96
C ASP A 342 19.21 -7.59 -0.25
N ASN A 343 18.67 -7.26 -1.43
CA ASN A 343 19.40 -7.30 -2.70
C ASN A 343 20.17 -8.62 -2.94
N GLY A 344 19.56 -9.74 -2.54
CA GLY A 344 20.14 -11.08 -2.65
C GLY A 344 21.08 -11.48 -1.50
N LYS A 345 21.48 -10.54 -0.62
CA LYS A 345 22.36 -10.81 0.52
C LYS A 345 21.57 -11.20 1.76
N LEU A 346 22.03 -12.25 2.44
CA LEU A 346 21.52 -12.59 3.76
C LEU A 346 22.01 -11.55 4.77
N ILE A 347 21.08 -10.83 5.41
CA ILE A 347 21.39 -9.80 6.40
C ILE A 347 20.96 -10.19 7.82
N GLY A 348 20.19 -11.27 7.96
CA GLY A 348 19.65 -11.69 9.23
C GLY A 348 18.64 -12.82 9.11
N GLU A 349 17.98 -13.10 10.23
CA GLU A 349 16.83 -13.98 10.29
C GLU A 349 15.72 -13.36 11.14
N ILE A 350 14.50 -13.82 10.93
CA ILE A 350 13.34 -13.48 11.77
C ILE A 350 12.68 -14.76 12.26
N ARG A 351 12.33 -14.79 13.55
CA ARG A 351 11.74 -15.96 14.22
C ARG A 351 10.29 -15.70 14.59
N LEU A 352 9.47 -16.74 14.57
CA LEU A 352 8.06 -16.67 14.96
C LEU A 352 7.88 -16.14 16.38
N SER A 353 8.82 -16.46 17.29
CA SER A 353 8.82 -15.96 18.66
C SER A 353 8.90 -14.43 18.75
N ASP A 354 9.58 -13.79 17.81
CA ASP A 354 9.71 -12.32 17.77
C ASP A 354 8.44 -11.65 17.24
N ILE A 355 7.68 -12.35 16.39
CA ILE A 355 6.38 -11.88 15.90
C ILE A 355 5.33 -11.98 17.02
N VAL A 356 5.25 -13.13 17.70
CA VAL A 356 4.21 -13.43 18.71
C VAL A 356 4.52 -12.80 20.08
N GLY A 357 5.80 -12.65 20.45
CA GLY A 357 6.22 -12.16 21.76
C GLY A 357 5.98 -10.67 22.01
N ASN A 358 5.74 -9.88 20.97
CA ASN A 358 5.59 -8.43 21.05
C ASN A 358 4.30 -7.93 21.72
N GLU A 359 3.29 -8.77 21.91
CA GLU A 359 2.06 -8.32 22.57
C GLU A 359 2.22 -8.06 24.07
N LYS A 360 3.32 -8.51 24.71
CA LYS A 360 3.55 -8.28 26.14
C LYS A 360 4.11 -6.89 26.48
N ASN A 361 4.55 -6.10 25.50
CA ASN A 361 5.28 -4.85 25.74
C ASN A 361 4.58 -3.56 25.26
N ASN A 362 3.31 -3.59 24.85
CA ASN A 362 2.57 -2.38 24.43
C ASN A 362 1.19 -2.25 25.09
#